data_AF-A0A7W1W880-F1
#
_entry.id   AF-A0A7W1W880-F1
#
_cell.length_a   1.000
_cell.length_b   1.000
_cell.length_c   1.000
_cell.angle_alpha   90.00
_cell.angle_beta   90.00
_cell.angle_gamma   90.00
#
_symmetry.space_group_name_H-M   'P 1'
#
loop_
_entity.id
_entity.type
_entity.pdbx_description
1 polymer ?
#
loop_
_entity_poly.entity_id
_entity_poly.type
_entity_poly.pdbx_seq_one_letter_code
_entity_poly.pdbx_strand_id
1 'polypeptide(L)'
;MLKISIAILLIFQISTVSFVFAQDKQELEAERAANAKLKGEHPLVELAKTKPSQLKKELIGVHPRVFITQSEINALKEKAMNNKELWQTAISRVRALNVAPPAPPAEARRVQNEVGLGIAEAAFIYKITGEKKYLEAAKKYMDAAVSYDVWGYSYNKPNVDLAAGHLLYGMGWAYDLLYDDLTASERTKYREKLIKQAHLLHDFFKPKNGKTYAYSQNHTFIPISGLAVTAYALMDESAEAKEWAATSRAIFDRVLATYSQDGYYYEGMEYWIFS
;
A
#
# COMPACT_ATOMS: atom_id res chain seq x y z
N MET A 1 -31.62 -36.01 -25.87
CA MET A 1 -31.40 -36.11 -24.40
C MET A 1 -30.21 -35.28 -23.91
N LEU A 2 -29.03 -35.30 -24.57
CA LEU A 2 -27.84 -34.57 -24.11
C LEU A 2 -27.99 -33.03 -24.01
N LYS A 3 -28.80 -32.39 -24.88
CA LYS A 3 -29.03 -30.93 -24.85
C LYS A 3 -29.90 -30.44 -23.68
N ILE A 4 -30.77 -31.30 -23.15
CA ILE A 4 -31.68 -30.95 -22.04
C ILE A 4 -30.93 -30.99 -20.70
N SER A 5 -30.01 -31.95 -20.53
CA SER A 5 -29.17 -32.06 -19.32
C SER A 5 -28.21 -30.87 -19.16
N ILE A 6 -27.67 -30.31 -20.24
CA ILE A 6 -26.79 -29.12 -20.19
C ILE A 6 -27.59 -27.86 -19.80
N ALA A 7 -28.83 -27.72 -20.31
CA ALA A 7 -29.69 -26.58 -19.98
C ALA A 7 -30.13 -26.60 -18.50
N ILE A 8 -30.46 -27.77 -17.96
CA ILE A 8 -30.83 -27.93 -16.54
C ILE A 8 -29.63 -27.63 -15.63
N LEU A 9 -28.42 -28.08 -15.99
CA LEU A 9 -27.21 -27.76 -15.22
C LEU A 9 -26.92 -26.25 -15.21
N LEU A 10 -27.06 -25.58 -16.36
CA LEU A 10 -26.89 -24.13 -16.46
C LEU A 10 -27.93 -23.36 -15.64
N ILE A 11 -29.20 -23.76 -15.68
CA ILE A 11 -30.27 -23.11 -14.90
C ILE A 11 -30.05 -23.30 -13.40
N PHE A 12 -29.61 -24.48 -12.97
CA PHE A 12 -29.32 -24.74 -11.56
C PHE A 12 -28.09 -23.95 -11.07
N GLN A 13 -27.06 -23.84 -11.91
CA GLN A 13 -25.86 -23.05 -11.62
C GLN A 13 -26.15 -21.54 -11.59
N ILE A 14 -26.97 -21.02 -12.51
CA ILE A 14 -27.42 -19.61 -12.50
C ILE A 14 -28.29 -19.31 -11.28
N SER A 15 -29.19 -20.24 -10.91
CA SER A 15 -30.10 -20.06 -9.78
C SER A 15 -29.33 -20.05 -8.46
N THR A 16 -28.44 -21.02 -8.25
CA THR A 16 -27.59 -21.10 -7.03
C THR A 16 -26.70 -19.88 -6.86
N VAL A 17 -26.05 -19.41 -7.94
CA VAL A 17 -25.25 -18.18 -7.93
C VAL A 17 -26.10 -16.95 -7.57
N SER A 18 -27.32 -16.85 -8.10
CA SER A 18 -28.23 -15.73 -7.80
C SER A 18 -28.72 -15.74 -6.34
N PHE A 19 -28.95 -16.92 -5.76
CA PHE A 19 -29.32 -17.07 -4.35
C PHE A 19 -28.19 -16.68 -3.39
N VAL A 20 -26.94 -17.07 -3.69
CA VAL A 20 -25.77 -16.72 -2.87
C VAL A 20 -25.55 -15.20 -2.87
N PHE A 21 -25.60 -14.54 -4.03
CA PHE A 21 -25.46 -13.08 -4.09
C PHE A 21 -26.58 -12.31 -3.37
N ALA A 22 -27.81 -12.85 -3.37
CA ALA A 22 -28.92 -12.26 -2.64
C ALA A 22 -28.72 -12.38 -1.11
N GLN A 23 -28.19 -13.53 -0.65
CA GLN A 23 -27.87 -13.76 0.76
C GLN A 23 -26.74 -12.82 1.22
N ASP A 24 -25.62 -12.75 0.51
CA ASP A 24 -24.47 -11.88 0.86
C ASP A 24 -24.90 -10.41 0.98
N LYS A 25 -25.75 -9.94 0.06
CA LYS A 25 -26.28 -8.58 0.09
C LYS A 25 -27.14 -8.35 1.33
N GLN A 26 -28.02 -9.30 1.66
CA GLN A 26 -28.89 -9.21 2.84
C GLN A 26 -28.09 -9.25 4.14
N GLU A 27 -27.08 -10.10 4.24
CA GLU A 27 -26.17 -10.18 5.39
C GLU A 27 -25.40 -8.87 5.57
N LEU A 28 -24.84 -8.31 4.48
CA LEU A 28 -24.14 -7.03 4.51
C LEU A 28 -25.06 -5.87 4.92
N GLU A 29 -26.31 -5.85 4.45
CA GLU A 29 -27.31 -4.87 4.85
C GLU A 29 -27.68 -5.00 6.33
N ALA A 30 -27.84 -6.23 6.82
CA ALA A 30 -28.12 -6.52 8.23
C ALA A 30 -26.95 -6.09 9.14
N GLU A 31 -25.71 -6.38 8.75
CA GLU A 31 -24.51 -5.92 9.47
C GLU A 31 -24.41 -4.40 9.51
N ARG A 32 -24.67 -3.71 8.40
CA ARG A 32 -24.70 -2.24 8.35
C ARG A 32 -25.77 -1.68 9.28
N ALA A 33 -26.96 -2.27 9.29
CA ALA A 33 -28.04 -1.86 10.17
C ALA A 33 -27.73 -2.10 11.65
N ALA A 34 -27.05 -3.21 11.98
CA ALA A 34 -26.58 -3.50 13.33
C ALA A 34 -25.49 -2.51 13.76
N ASN A 35 -24.51 -2.25 12.90
CA ASN A 35 -23.41 -1.32 13.16
C ASN A 35 -23.90 0.13 13.37
N ALA A 36 -24.94 0.56 12.64
CA ALA A 36 -25.53 1.89 12.83
C ALA A 36 -26.17 2.09 14.22
N LYS A 37 -26.49 1.01 14.94
CA LYS A 37 -27.05 1.05 16.30
C LYS A 37 -25.98 1.02 17.39
N LEU A 38 -24.72 0.73 17.05
CA LEU A 38 -23.63 0.75 18.01
C LEU A 38 -23.44 2.18 18.55
N LYS A 39 -23.36 2.28 19.87
CA LYS A 39 -23.09 3.54 20.59
C LYS A 39 -21.68 3.48 21.17
N GLY A 40 -21.03 4.64 21.24
CA GLY A 40 -19.68 4.77 21.80
C GLY A 40 -18.61 5.05 20.74
N GLU A 41 -17.37 5.10 21.20
CA GLU A 41 -16.20 5.31 20.33
C GLU A 41 -15.99 4.08 19.43
N HIS A 42 -15.60 4.28 18.18
CA HIS A 42 -15.37 3.17 17.26
C HIS A 42 -14.24 2.26 17.79
N PRO A 43 -14.37 0.92 17.79
CA PRO A 43 -13.38 0.02 18.40
C PRO A 43 -11.94 0.18 17.90
N LEU A 44 -11.77 0.60 16.64
CA LEU A 44 -10.44 0.94 16.09
C LEU A 44 -9.75 2.10 16.79
N VAL A 45 -10.48 3.03 17.40
CA VAL A 45 -9.87 4.17 18.11
C VAL A 45 -9.16 3.68 19.37
N GLU A 46 -9.76 2.74 20.10
CA GLU A 46 -9.11 2.11 21.25
C GLU A 46 -7.92 1.24 20.83
N LEU A 47 -8.04 0.50 19.72
CA LEU A 47 -6.90 -0.22 19.16
C LEU A 47 -5.75 0.71 18.75
N ALA A 48 -6.05 1.88 18.18
CA ALA A 48 -5.04 2.84 17.78
C ALA A 48 -4.26 3.40 18.98
N LYS A 49 -4.89 3.49 20.17
CA LYS A 49 -4.25 3.92 21.42
C LYS A 49 -3.38 2.81 22.04
N THR A 50 -3.76 1.54 21.87
CA THR A 50 -3.13 0.41 22.57
C THR A 50 -2.00 -0.25 21.79
N LYS A 51 -1.97 -0.14 20.46
CA LYS A 51 -0.93 -0.75 19.63
C LYS A 51 0.29 0.17 19.49
N PRO A 52 1.52 -0.34 19.64
CA PRO A 52 2.72 0.46 19.48
C PRO A 52 2.88 0.92 18.03
N SER A 53 2.97 2.23 17.83
CA SER A 53 3.11 2.89 16.53
C SER A 53 4.15 4.01 16.53
N GLN A 54 5.02 4.05 17.54
CA GLN A 54 6.09 5.05 17.67
C GLN A 54 7.40 4.52 17.09
N LEU A 55 8.26 5.44 16.62
CA LEU A 55 9.65 5.11 16.30
C LEU A 55 10.38 4.60 17.54
N LYS A 56 11.30 3.66 17.32
CA LYS A 56 12.33 3.35 18.32
C LYS A 56 13.17 4.61 18.55
N LYS A 57 13.66 4.81 19.77
CA LYS A 57 14.35 6.04 20.17
C LYS A 57 15.57 6.34 19.29
N GLU A 58 16.29 5.29 18.92
CA GLU A 58 17.47 5.33 18.06
C GLU A 58 17.19 5.65 16.59
N LEU A 59 15.91 5.65 16.16
CA LEU A 59 15.50 5.94 14.77
C LEU A 59 14.89 7.35 14.61
N ILE A 60 14.78 8.13 15.69
CA ILE A 60 14.29 9.50 15.64
C ILE A 60 15.34 10.38 14.96
N GLY A 61 14.95 11.14 13.93
CA GLY A 61 15.85 11.99 13.16
C GLY A 61 16.83 11.25 12.26
N VAL A 62 16.66 9.93 12.09
CA VAL A 62 17.55 9.07 11.30
C VAL A 62 16.82 8.52 10.10
N HIS A 63 17.50 8.53 8.95
CA HIS A 63 17.11 7.86 7.72
C HIS A 63 18.28 7.02 7.18
N PRO A 64 18.03 5.90 6.50
CA PRO A 64 16.73 5.22 6.41
C PRO A 64 16.36 4.47 7.70
N ARG A 65 15.07 4.26 7.91
CA ARG A 65 14.52 3.66 9.15
C ARG A 65 13.27 2.80 8.97
N VAL A 66 12.61 2.81 7.80
CA VAL A 66 11.29 2.17 7.65
C VAL A 66 11.41 0.66 7.51
N PHE A 67 12.17 0.18 6.52
CA PHE A 67 12.40 -1.26 6.30
C PHE A 67 13.83 -1.69 6.63
N ILE A 68 14.80 -0.79 6.49
CA ILE A 68 16.21 -1.10 6.63
C ILE A 68 16.97 0.13 7.13
N THR A 69 17.92 -0.10 8.03
CA THR A 69 18.84 0.93 8.54
C THR A 69 20.09 1.04 7.68
N GLN A 70 20.86 2.12 7.85
CA GLN A 70 22.15 2.27 7.16
C GLN A 70 23.13 1.13 7.50
N SER A 71 23.10 0.61 8.72
CA SER A 71 23.95 -0.52 9.13
C SER A 71 23.61 -1.82 8.38
N GLU A 72 22.32 -2.09 8.18
CA GLU A 72 21.84 -3.26 7.44
C GLU A 72 22.06 -3.09 5.93
N ILE A 73 21.98 -1.87 5.38
CA ILE A 73 22.40 -1.59 4.00
C ILE A 73 23.87 -1.97 3.80
N ASN A 74 24.76 -1.60 4.72
CA ASN A 74 26.17 -1.94 4.63
C ASN A 74 26.38 -3.47 4.63
N ALA A 75 25.67 -4.19 5.50
CA ALA A 75 25.70 -5.66 5.51
C ALA A 75 25.13 -6.28 4.22
N LEU A 76 24.07 -5.69 3.64
CA LEU A 76 23.50 -6.16 2.38
C LEU A 76 24.43 -5.96 1.20
N LYS A 77 25.26 -4.91 1.18
CA LYS A 77 26.28 -4.74 0.13
C LYS A 77 27.26 -5.90 0.10
N GLU A 78 27.73 -6.35 1.25
CA GLU A 78 28.59 -7.53 1.37
C GLU A 78 27.86 -8.80 0.90
N LYS A 79 26.62 -8.99 1.35
CA LYS A 79 25.80 -10.14 0.94
C LYS A 79 25.57 -10.18 -0.57
N ALA A 80 25.30 -9.02 -1.19
CA ALA A 80 25.10 -8.90 -2.63
C ALA A 80 26.37 -9.28 -3.43
N MET A 81 27.55 -8.88 -2.95
CA MET A 81 28.82 -9.29 -3.56
C MET A 81 29.06 -10.80 -3.49
N ASN A 82 28.61 -11.45 -2.41
CA ASN A 82 28.77 -12.89 -2.19
C ASN A 82 27.68 -13.76 -2.84
N ASN A 83 26.54 -13.17 -3.24
CA ASN A 83 25.41 -13.87 -3.86
C ASN A 83 25.08 -13.29 -5.25
N LYS A 84 26.08 -13.30 -6.14
CA LYS A 84 26.02 -12.59 -7.43
C LYS A 84 24.82 -12.97 -8.29
N GLU A 85 24.46 -14.25 -8.40
CA GLU A 85 23.35 -14.69 -9.25
C GLU A 85 21.99 -14.16 -8.76
N LEU A 86 21.74 -14.27 -7.45
CA LEU A 86 20.54 -13.69 -6.83
C LEU A 86 20.51 -12.17 -7.01
N TRP A 87 21.66 -11.52 -6.87
CA TRP A 87 21.77 -10.08 -7.05
C TRP A 87 21.54 -9.64 -8.50
N GLN A 88 22.08 -10.36 -9.48
CA GLN A 88 21.81 -10.11 -10.90
C GLN A 88 20.32 -10.30 -11.24
N THR A 89 19.66 -11.29 -10.61
CA THR A 89 18.21 -11.47 -10.74
C THR A 89 17.42 -10.29 -10.18
N ALA A 90 17.85 -9.70 -9.06
CA ALA A 90 17.21 -8.51 -8.52
C ALA A 90 17.39 -7.30 -9.45
N ILE A 91 18.61 -7.10 -9.97
CA ILE A 91 18.93 -5.99 -10.90
C ILE A 91 18.13 -6.10 -12.21
N SER A 92 17.99 -7.31 -12.77
CA SER A 92 17.31 -7.50 -14.07
C SER A 92 15.82 -7.18 -14.02
N ARG A 93 15.23 -7.12 -12.83
CA ARG A 93 13.81 -6.86 -12.60
C ARG A 93 13.47 -5.40 -12.34
N VAL A 94 14.46 -4.48 -12.30
CA VAL A 94 14.20 -3.05 -12.07
C VAL A 94 13.43 -2.44 -13.25
N ARG A 95 12.14 -2.20 -13.04
CA ARG A 95 11.24 -1.70 -14.10
C ARG A 95 11.64 -0.31 -14.60
N ALA A 96 12.05 0.56 -13.69
CA ALA A 96 12.30 1.98 -13.98
C ALA A 96 13.46 2.24 -14.96
N LEU A 97 14.29 1.23 -15.24
CA LEU A 97 15.33 1.31 -16.28
C LEU A 97 14.82 0.92 -17.68
N ASN A 98 13.75 0.14 -17.77
CA ASN A 98 13.27 -0.45 -19.02
C ASN A 98 12.02 0.24 -19.56
N VAL A 99 11.23 0.85 -18.67
CA VAL A 99 9.96 1.49 -19.00
C VAL A 99 9.98 2.92 -18.47
N ALA A 100 9.44 3.87 -19.22
CA ALA A 100 9.23 5.23 -18.72
C ALA A 100 7.93 5.28 -17.90
N PRO A 101 7.85 6.09 -16.83
CA PRO A 101 6.59 6.25 -16.12
C PRO A 101 5.57 6.92 -17.05
N PRO A 102 4.28 6.52 -16.98
CA PRO A 102 3.23 7.10 -17.81
C PRO A 102 3.06 8.59 -17.51
N ALA A 103 2.72 9.38 -18.54
CA ALA A 103 2.39 10.79 -18.36
C ALA A 103 0.99 10.95 -17.69
N PRO A 104 0.74 12.06 -16.97
CA PRO A 104 -0.59 12.39 -16.46
C PRO A 104 -1.66 12.39 -17.58
N PRO A 105 -2.90 11.96 -17.30
CA PRO A 105 -3.43 11.67 -15.97
C PRO A 105 -3.12 10.25 -15.45
N ALA A 106 -2.46 9.40 -16.25
CA ALA A 106 -2.04 8.04 -15.87
C ALA A 106 -3.15 7.17 -15.24
N GLU A 107 -4.40 7.27 -15.70
CA GLU A 107 -5.56 6.56 -15.13
C GLU A 107 -5.86 5.20 -15.80
N ALA A 108 -4.94 4.68 -16.62
CA ALA A 108 -5.11 3.34 -17.18
C ALA A 108 -4.96 2.27 -16.08
N ARG A 109 -5.64 1.12 -16.25
CA ARG A 109 -5.69 0.07 -15.21
C ARG A 109 -4.28 -0.36 -14.77
N ARG A 110 -4.01 -0.29 -13.46
CA ARG A 110 -2.76 -0.69 -12.79
C ARG A 110 -1.49 0.11 -13.14
N VAL A 111 -1.53 1.11 -14.02
CA VAL A 111 -0.29 1.78 -14.46
C VAL A 111 0.41 2.56 -13.34
N GLN A 112 -0.36 3.15 -12.42
CA GLN A 112 0.21 3.85 -11.25
C GLN A 112 0.77 2.89 -10.19
N ASN A 113 0.26 1.66 -10.10
CA ASN A 113 0.80 0.63 -9.21
C ASN A 113 2.24 0.28 -9.61
N GLU A 114 2.48 0.09 -10.91
CA GLU A 114 3.82 -0.16 -11.47
C GLU A 114 4.77 1.02 -11.24
N VAL A 115 4.26 2.26 -11.18
CA VAL A 115 5.07 3.43 -10.80
C VAL A 115 5.54 3.30 -9.35
N GLY A 116 4.63 2.99 -8.41
CA GLY A 116 4.99 2.78 -7.00
C GLY A 116 6.04 1.69 -6.81
N LEU A 117 5.88 0.55 -7.49
CA LEU A 117 6.87 -0.54 -7.46
C LEU A 117 8.21 -0.12 -8.07
N GLY A 118 8.19 0.54 -9.24
CA GLY A 118 9.40 1.01 -9.91
C GLY A 118 10.22 2.01 -9.08
N ILE A 119 9.56 2.87 -8.30
CA ILE A 119 10.20 3.79 -7.35
C ILE A 119 10.98 3.01 -6.30
N ALA A 120 10.31 2.07 -5.62
CA ALA A 120 10.91 1.26 -4.55
C ALA A 120 12.10 0.43 -5.06
N GLU A 121 11.95 -0.22 -6.21
CA GLU A 121 12.98 -1.05 -6.83
C GLU A 121 14.24 -0.24 -7.17
N ALA A 122 14.07 0.90 -7.87
CA ALA A 122 15.19 1.73 -8.26
C ALA A 122 15.90 2.34 -7.05
N ALA A 123 15.15 2.83 -6.06
CA ALA A 123 15.72 3.39 -4.84
C ALA A 123 16.53 2.34 -4.06
N PHE A 124 15.97 1.14 -3.86
CA PHE A 124 16.66 0.07 -3.15
C PHE A 124 17.94 -0.37 -3.86
N ILE A 125 17.87 -0.63 -5.17
CA ILE A 125 19.06 -1.04 -5.94
C ILE A 125 20.13 0.05 -5.90
N TYR A 126 19.76 1.34 -6.00
CA TYR A 126 20.70 2.44 -5.84
C TYR A 126 21.43 2.39 -4.48
N LYS A 127 20.72 2.18 -3.37
CA LYS A 127 21.35 2.16 -2.04
C LYS A 127 22.37 1.03 -1.89
N ILE A 128 22.19 -0.09 -2.60
CA ILE A 128 23.14 -1.19 -2.59
C ILE A 128 24.30 -0.94 -3.57
N THR A 129 24.03 -0.53 -4.82
CA THR A 129 25.09 -0.43 -5.85
C THR A 129 25.84 0.90 -5.85
N GLY A 130 25.20 1.99 -5.44
CA GLY A 130 25.69 3.36 -5.62
C GLY A 130 25.66 3.86 -7.07
N GLU A 131 25.15 3.09 -8.02
CA GLU A 131 25.13 3.48 -9.43
C GLU A 131 24.06 4.54 -9.71
N LYS A 132 24.50 5.74 -10.14
CA LYS A 132 23.63 6.92 -10.32
C LYS A 132 22.43 6.68 -11.25
N LYS A 133 22.51 5.78 -12.23
CA LYS A 133 21.39 5.46 -13.14
C LYS A 133 20.12 5.03 -12.38
N TYR A 134 20.27 4.34 -11.24
CA TYR A 134 19.13 3.92 -10.42
C TYR A 134 18.56 5.08 -9.60
N LEU A 135 19.41 5.98 -9.08
CA LEU A 135 18.95 7.20 -8.41
C LEU A 135 18.14 8.08 -9.37
N GLU A 136 18.66 8.34 -10.57
CA GLU A 136 17.97 9.14 -11.57
C GLU A 136 16.65 8.49 -12.03
N ALA A 137 16.63 7.16 -12.17
CA ALA A 137 15.41 6.43 -12.49
C ALA A 137 14.36 6.53 -11.36
N ALA A 138 14.77 6.39 -10.10
CA ALA A 138 13.90 6.57 -8.94
C ALA A 138 13.32 7.99 -8.92
N LYS A 139 14.17 9.02 -9.06
CA LYS A 139 13.74 10.43 -9.08
C LYS A 139 12.78 10.74 -10.23
N LYS A 140 13.05 10.21 -11.43
CA LYS A 140 12.15 10.35 -12.59
C LYS A 140 10.75 9.78 -12.30
N TYR A 141 10.69 8.61 -11.66
CA TYR A 141 9.42 8.01 -11.29
C TYR A 141 8.73 8.75 -10.12
N MET A 142 9.48 9.22 -9.13
CA MET A 142 8.95 10.04 -8.03
C MET A 142 8.37 11.35 -8.56
N ASP A 143 9.04 11.99 -9.53
CA ASP A 143 8.54 13.20 -10.20
C ASP A 143 7.24 12.93 -10.97
N ALA A 144 7.14 11.78 -11.65
CA ALA A 144 5.90 11.36 -12.29
C ALA A 144 4.76 11.19 -11.28
N ALA A 145 5.00 10.49 -10.16
CA ALA A 145 4.02 10.35 -9.09
C ALA A 145 3.58 11.69 -8.48
N VAL A 146 4.49 12.66 -8.36
CA VAL A 146 4.16 14.04 -7.94
C VAL A 146 3.23 14.71 -8.95
N SER A 147 3.48 14.55 -10.25
CA SER A 147 2.71 15.17 -11.34
C SER A 147 1.29 14.62 -11.52
N TYR A 148 0.95 13.46 -10.95
CA TYR A 148 -0.41 12.92 -11.06
C TYR A 148 -1.36 13.68 -10.12
N ASP A 149 -2.38 14.32 -10.68
CA ASP A 149 -3.41 15.04 -9.90
C ASP A 149 -4.21 14.09 -9.00
N VAL A 150 -4.54 12.91 -9.54
CA VAL A 150 -5.24 11.83 -8.83
C VAL A 150 -4.36 10.59 -8.73
N TRP A 151 -4.20 10.08 -7.51
CA TRP A 151 -3.61 8.76 -7.28
C TRP A 151 -4.73 7.70 -7.37
N GLY A 152 -4.83 7.04 -8.51
CA GLY A 152 -5.94 6.16 -8.89
C GLY A 152 -6.77 6.69 -10.03
N TYR A 153 -8.09 6.54 -9.95
CA TYR A 153 -9.02 6.91 -11.02
C TYR A 153 -9.87 8.10 -10.57
N SER A 154 -9.96 9.13 -11.40
CA SER A 154 -10.78 10.32 -11.12
C SER A 154 -12.26 9.97 -10.90
N TYR A 155 -12.74 8.92 -11.56
CA TYR A 155 -14.13 8.50 -11.57
C TYR A 155 -14.46 7.37 -10.57
N ASN A 156 -13.48 6.79 -9.87
CA ASN A 156 -13.72 5.69 -8.93
C ASN A 156 -12.70 5.68 -7.79
N LYS A 157 -13.16 6.05 -6.59
CA LYS A 157 -12.36 6.12 -5.35
C LYS A 157 -11.02 6.89 -5.54
N PRO A 158 -11.06 8.15 -5.99
CA PRO A 158 -9.85 8.93 -6.24
C PRO A 158 -9.01 9.09 -4.95
N ASN A 159 -7.70 8.90 -5.06
CA ASN A 159 -6.69 9.09 -3.99
C ASN A 159 -6.74 8.15 -2.79
N VAL A 160 -7.66 7.18 -2.76
CA VAL A 160 -7.93 6.42 -1.53
C VAL A 160 -7.82 4.90 -1.67
N ASP A 161 -7.50 4.43 -2.87
CA ASP A 161 -7.54 3.00 -3.21
C ASP A 161 -6.17 2.43 -3.64
N LEU A 162 -6.13 1.26 -4.27
CA LEU A 162 -4.95 0.47 -4.61
C LEU A 162 -3.76 1.27 -5.16
N ALA A 163 -4.01 2.18 -6.10
CA ALA A 163 -2.96 3.01 -6.70
C ALA A 163 -2.36 3.97 -5.68
N ALA A 164 -3.19 4.62 -4.86
CA ALA A 164 -2.73 5.49 -3.78
C ALA A 164 -1.92 4.71 -2.75
N GLY A 165 -2.34 3.48 -2.41
CA GLY A 165 -1.59 2.57 -1.56
C GLY A 165 -0.19 2.26 -2.08
N HIS A 166 -0.09 1.80 -3.33
CA HIS A 166 1.18 1.48 -3.96
C HIS A 166 2.10 2.69 -4.12
N LEU A 167 1.54 3.86 -4.45
CA LEU A 167 2.31 5.09 -4.58
C LEU A 167 2.79 5.59 -3.22
N LEU A 168 1.98 5.52 -2.15
CA LEU A 168 2.43 5.83 -0.79
C LEU A 168 3.52 4.86 -0.32
N TYR A 169 3.38 3.56 -0.62
CA TYR A 169 4.43 2.58 -0.36
C TYR A 169 5.74 2.95 -1.06
N GLY A 170 5.70 3.12 -2.40
CA GLY A 170 6.88 3.40 -3.21
C GLY A 170 7.55 4.72 -2.86
N MET A 171 6.76 5.81 -2.86
CA MET A 171 7.25 7.15 -2.53
C MET A 171 7.74 7.23 -1.09
N GLY A 172 7.01 6.67 -0.13
CA GLY A 172 7.37 6.72 1.28
C GLY A 172 8.68 5.98 1.56
N TRP A 173 8.85 4.79 0.99
CA TRP A 173 10.08 4.03 1.17
C TRP A 173 11.27 4.64 0.43
N ALA A 174 11.10 5.12 -0.81
CA ALA A 174 12.18 5.79 -1.51
C ALA A 174 12.57 7.12 -0.86
N TYR A 175 11.61 7.89 -0.35
CA TYR A 175 11.90 9.09 0.43
C TYR A 175 12.80 8.80 1.63
N ASP A 176 12.48 7.73 2.38
CA ASP A 176 13.28 7.27 3.52
C ASP A 176 14.67 6.77 3.09
N LEU A 177 14.76 5.93 2.05
CA LEU A 177 16.02 5.37 1.56
C LEU A 177 16.97 6.43 1.01
N LEU A 178 16.43 7.37 0.24
CA LEU A 178 17.19 8.36 -0.52
C LEU A 178 17.34 9.68 0.23
N TYR A 179 16.88 9.78 1.50
CA TYR A 179 16.78 11.05 2.22
C TYR A 179 18.04 11.94 2.11
N ASP A 180 19.21 11.36 2.36
CA ASP A 180 20.51 12.05 2.30
C ASP A 180 21.05 12.25 0.89
N ASP A 181 20.53 11.50 -0.09
CA ASP A 181 20.88 11.59 -1.51
C ASP A 181 20.02 12.62 -2.26
N LEU A 182 18.90 13.03 -1.68
CA LEU A 182 18.01 14.06 -2.20
C LEU A 182 18.51 15.46 -1.86
N THR A 183 18.27 16.42 -2.76
CA THR A 183 18.43 17.84 -2.45
C THR A 183 17.34 18.32 -1.49
N ALA A 184 17.54 19.47 -0.84
CA ALA A 184 16.52 20.05 0.03
C ALA A 184 15.21 20.37 -0.73
N SER A 185 15.30 20.79 -1.99
CA SER A 185 14.13 21.06 -2.85
C SER A 185 13.37 19.77 -3.16
N GLU A 186 14.07 18.70 -3.50
CA GLU A 186 13.47 17.39 -3.75
C GLU A 186 12.83 16.81 -2.50
N ARG A 187 13.50 16.90 -1.34
CA ARG A 187 12.92 16.48 -0.05
C ARG A 187 11.62 17.22 0.24
N THR A 188 11.58 18.55 0.09
CA THR A 188 10.37 19.33 0.31
C THR A 188 9.26 18.91 -0.66
N LYS A 189 9.55 18.85 -1.96
CA LYS A 189 8.59 18.48 -3.01
C LYS A 189 7.95 17.10 -2.77
N TYR A 190 8.75 16.09 -2.46
CA TYR A 190 8.25 14.73 -2.23
C TYR A 190 7.51 14.60 -0.90
N ARG A 191 8.02 15.25 0.17
CA ARG A 191 7.36 15.28 1.48
C ARG A 191 5.97 15.92 1.40
N GLU A 192 5.84 17.06 0.73
CA GLU A 192 4.54 17.75 0.59
C GLU A 192 3.51 16.89 -0.16
N LYS A 193 3.95 16.21 -1.24
CA LYS A 193 3.08 15.27 -1.96
C LYS A 193 2.65 14.10 -1.07
N LEU A 194 3.59 13.50 -0.33
CA LEU A 194 3.32 12.41 0.60
C LEU A 194 2.35 12.84 1.70
N ILE A 195 2.54 14.00 2.32
CA ILE A 195 1.65 14.54 3.36
C ILE A 195 0.23 14.70 2.81
N LYS A 196 0.08 15.34 1.65
CA LYS A 196 -1.23 15.51 1.00
C LYS A 196 -1.94 14.17 0.79
N GLN A 197 -1.24 13.19 0.22
CA GLN A 197 -1.84 11.90 -0.13
C GLN A 197 -2.11 11.02 1.08
N ALA A 198 -1.21 11.03 2.07
CA ALA A 198 -1.41 10.34 3.34
C ALA A 198 -2.61 10.91 4.10
N HIS A 199 -2.78 12.24 4.12
CA HIS A 199 -3.95 12.88 4.72
C HIS A 199 -5.26 12.44 4.05
N LEU A 200 -5.35 12.50 2.71
CA LEU A 200 -6.54 12.07 1.97
C LEU A 200 -6.90 10.61 2.25
N LEU A 201 -5.91 9.72 2.25
CA LEU A 201 -6.11 8.30 2.52
C LEU A 201 -6.49 8.06 3.99
N HIS A 202 -5.82 8.74 4.92
CA HIS A 202 -6.12 8.64 6.34
C HIS A 202 -7.54 9.09 6.63
N ASP A 203 -7.99 10.23 6.10
CA ASP A 203 -9.37 10.71 6.23
C ASP A 203 -10.38 9.68 5.70
N PHE A 204 -10.07 9.05 4.56
CA PHE A 204 -10.90 7.97 4.02
C PHE A 204 -10.94 6.73 4.92
N PHE A 205 -9.90 6.43 5.70
CA PHE A 205 -9.86 5.30 6.64
C PHE A 205 -10.13 5.68 8.11
N LYS A 206 -10.27 6.98 8.43
CA LYS A 206 -10.45 7.47 9.80
C LYS A 206 -11.69 6.86 10.47
N PRO A 207 -11.57 6.22 11.64
CA PRO A 207 -12.70 5.66 12.36
C PRO A 207 -13.75 6.72 12.69
N LYS A 208 -15.01 6.43 12.42
CA LYS A 208 -16.16 7.26 12.80
C LYS A 208 -17.40 6.39 12.99
N ASN A 209 -18.42 6.94 13.65
CA ASN A 209 -19.65 6.21 13.91
C ASN A 209 -20.27 5.65 12.60
N GLY A 210 -20.72 4.40 12.64
CA GLY A 210 -21.32 3.70 11.50
C GLY A 210 -20.36 3.30 10.38
N LYS A 211 -19.06 3.61 10.48
CA LYS A 211 -18.07 3.19 9.49
C LYS A 211 -17.77 1.70 9.63
N THR A 212 -17.70 1.01 8.50
CA THR A 212 -17.31 -0.40 8.43
C THR A 212 -16.08 -0.57 7.55
N TYR A 213 -15.38 -1.70 7.73
CA TYR A 213 -14.14 -2.01 7.02
C TYR A 213 -14.19 -3.46 6.53
N ALA A 214 -13.85 -3.69 5.28
CA ALA A 214 -13.69 -5.04 4.72
C ALA A 214 -12.26 -5.51 5.00
N TYR A 215 -11.97 -5.91 6.24
CA TYR A 215 -10.61 -6.18 6.71
C TYR A 215 -9.87 -7.26 5.92
N SER A 216 -10.58 -8.22 5.34
CA SER A 216 -9.99 -9.30 4.55
C SER A 216 -9.67 -8.90 3.11
N GLN A 217 -10.11 -7.72 2.63
CA GLN A 217 -10.09 -7.37 1.22
C GLN A 217 -8.89 -6.46 0.85
N ASN A 218 -8.29 -6.70 -0.32
CA ASN A 218 -7.07 -5.99 -0.76
C ASN A 218 -7.17 -4.46 -0.85
N HIS A 219 -8.34 -3.90 -1.16
CA HIS A 219 -8.63 -2.46 -1.13
C HIS A 219 -8.64 -1.87 0.29
N THR A 220 -8.55 -2.70 1.34
CA THR A 220 -8.34 -2.26 2.72
C THR A 220 -6.86 -2.32 3.09
N PHE A 221 -6.24 -3.50 2.99
CA PHE A 221 -4.91 -3.70 3.56
C PHE A 221 -3.77 -3.20 2.67
N ILE A 222 -3.93 -3.12 1.35
CA ILE A 222 -2.90 -2.54 0.47
C ILE A 222 -2.78 -1.03 0.72
N PRO A 223 -3.88 -0.23 0.68
CA PRO A 223 -3.77 1.19 0.96
C PRO A 223 -3.26 1.48 2.36
N ILE A 224 -3.76 0.75 3.37
CA ILE A 224 -3.36 1.02 4.75
C ILE A 224 -1.89 0.67 5.03
N SER A 225 -1.33 -0.31 4.30
CA SER A 225 0.11 -0.64 4.32
C SER A 225 0.94 0.49 3.72
N GLY A 226 0.51 1.03 2.58
CA GLY A 226 1.14 2.22 1.99
C GLY A 226 1.14 3.42 2.93
N LEU A 227 0.00 3.67 3.60
CA LEU A 227 -0.12 4.70 4.62
C LEU A 227 0.86 4.47 5.78
N ALA A 228 1.01 3.23 6.24
CA ALA A 228 1.94 2.90 7.33
C ALA A 228 3.39 3.21 6.95
N VAL A 229 3.82 2.82 5.75
CA VAL A 229 5.17 3.07 5.24
C VAL A 229 5.45 4.58 5.17
N THR A 230 4.51 5.36 4.62
CA THR A 230 4.64 6.83 4.58
C THR A 230 4.64 7.44 5.98
N ALA A 231 3.80 6.95 6.89
CA ALA A 231 3.73 7.45 8.25
C ALA A 231 5.05 7.28 9.01
N TYR A 232 5.70 6.12 8.89
CA TYR A 232 7.01 5.90 9.51
C TYR A 232 8.14 6.67 8.81
N ALA A 233 8.04 6.88 7.50
CA ALA A 233 8.98 7.75 6.79
C ALA A 233 8.89 9.19 7.31
N LEU A 234 7.69 9.69 7.63
CA LEU A 234 7.46 11.11 7.97
C LEU A 234 7.22 11.38 9.47
N MET A 235 7.47 10.43 10.37
CA MET A 235 6.98 10.50 11.77
C MET A 235 7.51 11.68 12.59
N ASP A 236 8.66 12.24 12.23
CA ASP A 236 9.26 13.45 12.82
C ASP A 236 9.22 14.66 11.88
N GLU A 237 8.61 14.53 10.70
CA GLU A 237 8.48 15.60 9.70
C GLU A 237 7.03 16.03 9.44
N SER A 238 6.05 15.26 9.90
CA SER A 238 4.62 15.59 9.86
C SER A 238 3.98 15.39 11.22
N ALA A 239 3.22 16.40 11.67
CA ALA A 239 2.49 16.35 12.93
C ALA A 239 1.43 15.23 12.97
N GLU A 240 0.88 14.87 11.81
CA GLU A 240 -0.19 13.87 11.67
C GLU A 240 0.33 12.44 11.51
N ALA A 241 1.61 12.25 11.20
CA ALA A 241 2.17 10.95 10.87
C ALA A 241 2.02 9.90 12.00
N LYS A 242 2.02 10.33 13.26
CA LYS A 242 1.73 9.43 14.40
C LYS A 242 0.30 8.90 14.37
N GLU A 243 -0.68 9.74 14.01
CA GLU A 243 -2.09 9.32 13.88
C GLU A 243 -2.26 8.38 12.68
N TRP A 244 -1.58 8.65 11.57
CA TRP A 244 -1.56 7.76 10.41
C TRP A 244 -1.01 6.38 10.76
N ALA A 245 0.14 6.31 11.43
CA ALA A 245 0.73 5.04 11.88
C ALA A 245 -0.17 4.28 12.85
N ALA A 246 -0.77 4.97 13.83
CA ALA A 246 -1.69 4.37 14.80
C ALA A 246 -2.95 3.81 14.10
N THR A 247 -3.53 4.56 13.17
CA THR A 247 -4.71 4.16 12.39
C THR A 247 -4.38 2.95 11.52
N SER A 248 -3.25 2.98 10.82
CA SER A 248 -2.81 1.85 10.02
C SER A 248 -2.60 0.60 10.85
N ARG A 249 -1.94 0.73 12.02
CA ARG A 249 -1.70 -0.39 12.91
C ARG A 249 -2.99 -0.99 13.46
N ALA A 250 -3.96 -0.16 13.84
CA ALA A 250 -5.25 -0.61 14.34
C ALA A 250 -6.06 -1.38 13.27
N ILE A 251 -6.07 -0.89 12.03
CA ILE A 251 -6.75 -1.57 10.93
C ILE A 251 -6.03 -2.87 10.60
N PHE A 252 -4.69 -2.85 10.48
CA PHE A 252 -3.92 -4.04 10.14
C PHE A 252 -3.98 -5.14 11.21
N ASP A 253 -4.15 -4.78 12.49
CA ASP A 253 -4.43 -5.73 13.56
C ASP A 253 -5.71 -6.55 13.27
N ARG A 254 -6.75 -5.89 12.75
CA ARG A 254 -7.99 -6.56 12.34
C ARG A 254 -7.85 -7.32 11.03
N VAL A 255 -7.07 -6.80 10.08
CA VAL A 255 -6.71 -7.52 8.84
C VAL A 255 -6.11 -8.87 9.19
N LEU A 256 -5.07 -8.91 10.03
CA LEU A 256 -4.40 -10.15 10.43
C LEU A 256 -5.34 -11.14 11.14
N ALA A 257 -6.33 -10.65 11.87
CA ALA A 257 -7.33 -11.50 12.52
C ALA A 257 -8.30 -12.18 11.54
N THR A 258 -8.35 -11.76 10.28
CA THR A 258 -9.19 -12.40 9.24
C THR A 258 -8.49 -13.51 8.47
N TYR A 259 -7.16 -13.63 8.57
CA TYR A 259 -6.42 -14.65 7.81
C TYR A 259 -6.43 -16.00 8.50
N SER A 260 -6.66 -17.05 7.72
CA SER A 260 -6.58 -18.42 8.17
C SER A 260 -5.13 -18.84 8.46
N GLN A 261 -4.94 -19.70 9.45
CA GLN A 261 -3.62 -20.23 9.83
C GLN A 261 -3.03 -21.17 8.77
N ASP A 262 -3.85 -21.73 7.87
CA ASP A 262 -3.41 -22.59 6.76
C ASP A 262 -2.89 -21.82 5.53
N GLY A 263 -2.89 -20.49 5.59
CA GLY A 263 -2.44 -19.62 4.50
C GLY A 263 -3.47 -19.40 3.39
N TYR A 264 -4.70 -19.87 3.55
CA TYR A 264 -5.77 -19.62 2.59
C TYR A 264 -6.09 -18.13 2.45
N TYR A 265 -6.28 -17.68 1.20
CA TYR A 265 -6.74 -16.34 0.88
C TYR A 265 -7.96 -16.39 -0.07
N TYR A 266 -9.06 -15.80 0.36
CA TYR A 266 -10.36 -16.01 -0.28
C TYR A 266 -10.50 -15.35 -1.66
N GLU A 267 -9.73 -14.30 -1.96
CA GLU A 267 -9.73 -13.69 -3.30
C GLU A 267 -8.92 -14.49 -4.32
N GLY A 268 -8.30 -15.60 -3.90
CA GLY A 268 -7.55 -16.52 -4.77
C GLY A 268 -6.10 -16.08 -5.04
N MET A 269 -5.39 -16.91 -5.81
CA MET A 269 -3.94 -16.80 -5.99
C MET A 269 -3.48 -15.49 -6.65
N GLU A 270 -4.21 -14.95 -7.63
CA GLU A 270 -3.81 -13.69 -8.28
C GLU A 270 -3.80 -12.55 -7.27
N TYR A 271 -4.89 -12.41 -6.50
CA TYR A 271 -4.97 -11.36 -5.50
C TYR A 271 -4.08 -11.63 -4.30
N TRP A 272 -3.79 -12.90 -3.97
CA TRP A 272 -2.79 -13.24 -2.96
C TRP A 272 -1.40 -12.72 -3.35
N ILE A 273 -0.96 -12.88 -4.60
CA ILE A 273 0.32 -12.34 -5.09
C ILE A 273 0.32 -10.81 -5.15
N PHE A 274 -0.83 -10.22 -5.49
CA PHE A 274 -0.99 -8.78 -5.58
C PHE A 274 -1.02 -8.06 -4.21
N SER A 275 -1.32 -8.82 -3.15
CA SER A 275 -1.49 -8.36 -1.76
C SER A 275 -0.18 -8.28 -1.00
#